data_AF-A0A957DXW5-F1
#
_entry.id   AF-A0A957DXW5-F1
#
_cell.length_a   1.000
_cell.length_b   1.000
_cell.length_c   1.000
_cell.angle_alpha   90.00
_cell.angle_beta   90.00
_cell.angle_gamma   90.00
#
_symmetry.space_group_name_H-M   'P 1'
#
loop_
_entity.id
_entity.type
_entity.pdbx_description
1 polymer ?
#
loop_
_entity_poly.entity_id
_entity_poly.type
_entity_poly.pdbx_seq_one_letter_code
_entity_poly.pdbx_strand_id
1 'polypeptide(L)'
;MQQLTNYLRQLTYKLVPGLDKQPSAQQQTAVVLMTYFYFLLPFFIAGTVWLWWVADWSILIENWGILLFLLLLISQLDQRPFILPISLSENLTLPFSTSLSNLLSMTLLLIFGPSALWIIWIVAIGSAIRTGWQERQQSLSFLVALNNFVQSSGTSVLVLLVAGFVYTHTGGTYPFQANDLADWLPAVWSFLALSTVPLLIYFLPTWSVTIQSGQPLNQQTFLQLVGSGVLLSLLTAPFALPLALVYDAQNLALFIWLCLAAMFTNMLAYFLSQFIILTQTRSKELRTLENLGQTLIIAPADGSTLEAILAQHLPDLFPTDHLAVHLFTQLPNGEEPAWPTFTLQTAVHWP
;
A
#
# COMPACT_ATOMS: atom_id res chain seq x y z
N MET A 1 6.74 23.66 -10.86
CA MET A 1 6.10 22.47 -10.24
C MET A 1 4.61 22.65 -9.93
N GLN A 2 4.15 23.76 -9.31
CA GLN A 2 2.70 24.01 -9.13
C GLN A 2 1.89 23.98 -10.45
N GLN A 3 2.49 24.42 -11.56
CA GLN A 3 1.89 24.30 -12.89
C GLN A 3 1.70 22.83 -13.33
N LEU A 4 2.66 21.95 -13.02
CA LEU A 4 2.57 20.52 -13.32
C LEU A 4 1.46 19.86 -12.51
N THR A 5 1.37 20.15 -11.20
CA THR A 5 0.31 19.59 -10.34
C THR A 5 -1.07 20.06 -10.77
N ASN A 6 -1.22 21.32 -11.18
CA ASN A 6 -2.49 21.84 -11.72
C ASN A 6 -2.84 21.18 -13.05
N TYR A 7 -1.86 20.94 -13.91
CA TYR A 7 -2.05 20.22 -15.17
C TYR A 7 -2.50 18.77 -14.94
N LEU A 8 -1.83 18.02 -14.05
CA LEU A 8 -2.20 16.64 -13.71
C LEU A 8 -3.61 16.54 -13.12
N ARG A 9 -3.98 17.52 -12.27
CA ARG A 9 -5.34 17.62 -11.73
C ARG A 9 -6.37 17.84 -12.85
N GLN A 10 -6.14 18.78 -13.76
CA GLN A 10 -7.03 19.02 -14.90
C GLN A 10 -7.15 17.80 -15.81
N LEU A 11 -6.03 17.11 -16.08
CA LEU A 11 -6.00 15.88 -16.86
C LEU A 11 -6.84 14.78 -16.18
N THR A 12 -6.76 14.66 -14.86
CA THR A 12 -7.55 13.70 -14.07
C THR A 12 -9.06 13.97 -14.21
N TYR A 13 -9.49 15.22 -14.06
CA TYR A 13 -10.91 15.59 -14.25
C TYR A 13 -11.42 15.32 -15.67
N LYS A 14 -10.54 15.39 -16.67
CA LYS A 14 -10.89 15.08 -18.07
C LYS A 14 -11.02 13.58 -18.32
N LEU A 15 -10.19 12.77 -17.65
CA LEU A 15 -10.14 11.32 -17.83
C LEU A 15 -11.17 10.57 -16.95
N VAL A 16 -11.61 11.18 -15.85
CA VAL A 16 -12.59 10.61 -14.91
C VAL A 16 -13.86 11.49 -14.91
N PRO A 17 -14.78 11.29 -15.87
CA PRO A 17 -16.00 12.10 -15.95
C PRO A 17 -16.87 11.90 -14.71
N GLY A 18 -17.38 13.01 -14.14
CA GLY A 18 -18.23 12.99 -12.95
C GLY A 18 -17.47 13.06 -11.62
N LEU A 19 -16.14 13.15 -11.64
CA LEU A 19 -15.33 13.35 -10.43
C LEU A 19 -15.66 14.68 -9.73
N ASP A 20 -16.02 15.71 -10.49
CA ASP A 20 -16.47 17.02 -10.01
C ASP A 20 -17.72 16.96 -9.11
N LYS A 21 -18.53 15.90 -9.25
CA LYS A 21 -19.75 15.68 -8.46
C LYS A 21 -19.51 14.85 -7.19
N GLN A 22 -18.32 14.28 -7.02
CA GLN A 22 -17.96 13.47 -5.86
C GLN A 22 -17.52 14.35 -4.67
N PRO A 23 -17.57 13.83 -3.43
CA PRO A 23 -17.03 14.52 -2.26
C PRO A 23 -15.56 14.92 -2.46
N SER A 24 -15.14 16.05 -1.88
CA SER A 24 -13.79 16.61 -2.02
C SER A 24 -12.68 15.61 -1.64
N ALA A 25 -12.92 14.76 -0.65
CA ALA A 25 -12.01 13.68 -0.26
C ALA A 25 -11.79 12.67 -1.40
N GLN A 26 -12.85 12.21 -2.06
CA GLN A 26 -12.74 11.27 -3.18
C GLN A 26 -12.08 11.90 -4.41
N GLN A 27 -12.32 13.20 -4.64
CA GLN A 27 -11.61 13.97 -5.67
C GLN A 27 -10.11 13.98 -5.42
N GLN A 28 -9.69 14.25 -4.18
CA GLN A 28 -8.28 14.25 -3.80
C GLN A 28 -7.65 12.86 -3.97
N THR A 29 -8.33 11.81 -3.51
CA THR A 29 -7.85 10.43 -3.68
C THR A 29 -7.67 10.08 -5.15
N ALA A 30 -8.65 10.38 -6.01
CA ALA A 30 -8.55 10.13 -7.44
C ALA A 30 -7.38 10.87 -8.10
N VAL A 31 -7.16 12.13 -7.74
CA VAL A 31 -6.02 12.94 -8.23
C VAL A 31 -4.69 12.35 -7.77
N VAL A 32 -4.60 11.88 -6.52
CA VAL A 32 -3.38 11.22 -6.01
C VAL A 32 -3.11 9.93 -6.77
N LEU A 33 -4.11 9.04 -6.88
CA LEU A 33 -3.99 7.77 -7.61
C LEU A 33 -3.54 8.00 -9.06
N MET A 34 -4.16 8.97 -9.74
CA MET A 34 -3.81 9.31 -11.12
C MET A 34 -2.42 9.91 -11.24
N THR A 35 -2.01 10.73 -10.27
CA THR A 35 -0.63 11.26 -10.22
C THR A 35 0.37 10.10 -10.19
N TYR A 36 0.21 9.13 -9.29
CA TYR A 36 1.07 7.94 -9.25
C TYR A 36 1.03 7.17 -10.58
N PHE A 37 -0.16 6.92 -11.12
CA PHE A 37 -0.32 6.24 -12.40
C PHE A 37 0.48 6.92 -13.53
N TYR A 38 0.36 8.24 -13.70
CA TYR A 38 1.06 8.96 -14.78
C TYR A 38 2.58 8.91 -14.64
N PHE A 39 3.09 9.06 -13.42
CA PHE A 39 4.53 9.00 -13.19
C PHE A 39 5.10 7.59 -13.31
N LEU A 40 4.31 6.57 -12.98
CA LEU A 40 4.77 5.17 -12.94
C LEU A 40 4.52 4.40 -14.23
N LEU A 41 3.59 4.87 -15.08
CA LEU A 41 3.29 4.25 -16.37
C LEU A 41 4.53 4.09 -17.28
N PRO A 42 5.45 5.07 -17.42
CA PRO A 42 6.66 4.88 -18.21
C PRO A 42 7.56 3.76 -17.67
N PHE A 43 7.70 3.66 -16.35
CA PHE A 43 8.48 2.60 -15.70
C PHE A 43 7.83 1.23 -15.87
N PHE A 44 6.50 1.16 -15.82
CA PHE A 44 5.75 -0.04 -16.14
C PHE A 44 5.99 -0.52 -17.57
N ILE A 45 5.90 0.38 -18.55
CA ILE A 45 6.13 0.05 -19.96
C ILE A 45 7.57 -0.41 -20.15
N ALA A 46 8.55 0.35 -19.63
CA ALA A 46 9.96 0.01 -19.72
C ALA A 46 10.27 -1.35 -19.08
N GLY A 47 9.76 -1.61 -17.86
CA GLY A 47 9.95 -2.88 -17.16
C GLY A 47 9.32 -4.06 -17.87
N THR A 48 8.11 -3.90 -18.42
CA THR A 48 7.42 -4.97 -19.15
C THR A 48 8.12 -5.29 -20.48
N VAL A 49 8.52 -4.26 -21.23
CA VAL A 49 9.26 -4.45 -22.50
C VAL A 49 10.63 -5.09 -22.24
N TRP A 50 11.33 -4.64 -21.19
CA TRP A 50 12.63 -5.23 -20.82
C TRP A 50 12.48 -6.68 -20.37
N LEU A 51 11.47 -7.00 -19.54
CA LEU A 51 11.16 -8.37 -19.16
C LEU A 51 10.91 -9.26 -20.37
N TRP A 52 10.13 -8.77 -21.34
CA TRP A 52 9.86 -9.50 -22.57
C TRP A 52 11.13 -9.82 -23.38
N TRP A 53 12.11 -8.92 -23.41
CA TRP A 53 13.36 -9.13 -24.14
C TRP A 53 14.34 -10.08 -23.47
N VAL A 54 14.37 -10.14 -22.15
CA VAL A 54 15.34 -10.97 -21.40
C VAL A 54 14.75 -12.33 -21.02
N ALA A 55 13.44 -12.53 -21.17
CA ALA A 55 12.78 -13.77 -20.80
C ALA A 55 13.18 -14.96 -21.70
N ASP A 56 13.77 -15.97 -21.06
CA ASP A 56 13.90 -17.32 -21.59
C ASP A 56 12.71 -18.17 -21.15
N TRP A 57 11.85 -18.52 -22.10
CA TRP A 57 10.64 -19.32 -21.87
C TRP A 57 10.92 -20.78 -21.53
N SER A 58 12.11 -21.30 -21.86
CA SER A 58 12.49 -22.68 -21.52
C SER A 58 12.52 -22.90 -20.01
N ILE A 59 13.11 -21.95 -19.27
CA ILE A 59 13.19 -21.97 -17.80
C ILE A 59 11.80 -22.05 -17.17
N LEU A 60 10.82 -21.32 -17.73
CA LEU A 60 9.44 -21.31 -17.23
C LEU A 60 8.74 -22.66 -17.45
N ILE A 61 8.96 -23.28 -18.60
CA ILE A 61 8.35 -24.56 -18.95
C ILE A 61 8.99 -25.70 -18.15
N GLU A 62 10.31 -25.71 -18.00
CA GLU A 62 11.03 -26.76 -17.26
C GLU A 62 10.70 -26.74 -15.76
N ASN A 63 10.47 -25.55 -15.19
CA ASN A 63 10.26 -25.37 -13.76
C ASN A 63 8.81 -25.02 -13.39
N TRP A 64 7.84 -25.28 -14.27
CA TRP A 64 6.45 -24.82 -14.10
C TRP A 64 5.84 -25.19 -12.74
N GLY A 65 6.16 -26.37 -12.19
CA GLY A 65 5.59 -26.85 -10.93
C GLY A 65 5.99 -25.99 -9.72
N ILE A 66 7.29 -25.70 -9.58
CA ILE A 66 7.78 -24.86 -8.48
C ILE A 66 7.40 -23.39 -8.68
N LEU A 67 7.39 -22.93 -9.92
CA LEU A 67 6.97 -21.59 -10.29
C LEU A 67 5.48 -21.36 -9.98
N LEU A 68 4.62 -22.35 -10.24
CA LEU A 68 3.20 -22.30 -9.88
C LEU A 68 3.01 -22.30 -8.35
N PHE A 69 3.78 -23.11 -7.62
CA PHE A 69 3.77 -23.08 -6.15
C PHE A 69 4.15 -21.68 -5.62
N LEU A 70 5.23 -21.10 -6.13
CA LEU A 70 5.68 -19.77 -5.72
C LEU A 70 4.71 -18.66 -6.16
N LEU A 71 4.07 -18.79 -7.32
CA LEU A 71 3.01 -17.89 -7.77
C LEU A 71 1.85 -17.87 -6.77
N LEU A 72 1.36 -19.04 -6.36
CA LEU A 72 0.28 -19.14 -5.38
C LEU A 72 0.71 -18.56 -4.04
N LEU A 73 1.95 -18.86 -3.61
CA LEU A 73 2.47 -18.38 -2.33
C LEU A 73 2.61 -16.86 -2.30
N ILE A 74 3.27 -16.27 -3.31
CA ILE A 74 3.42 -14.81 -3.47
C ILE A 74 2.03 -14.16 -3.55
N SER A 75 1.13 -14.73 -4.35
CA SER A 75 -0.25 -14.26 -4.43
C SER A 75 -0.92 -14.21 -3.07
N GLN A 76 -0.76 -15.23 -2.22
CA GLN A 76 -1.32 -15.26 -0.86
C GLN A 76 -0.68 -14.23 0.08
N LEU A 77 0.63 -14.01 -0.02
CA LEU A 77 1.33 -13.02 0.80
C LEU A 77 0.89 -11.59 0.48
N ASP A 78 0.72 -11.28 -0.80
CA ASP A 78 0.29 -9.94 -1.25
C ASP A 78 -1.17 -9.63 -0.88
N GLN A 79 -1.99 -10.64 -0.55
CA GLN A 79 -3.36 -10.39 -0.06
C GLN A 79 -3.39 -9.99 1.41
N ARG A 80 -2.30 -10.26 2.15
CA ARG A 80 -2.21 -10.05 3.59
C ARG A 80 -0.95 -9.26 3.93
N PRO A 81 -0.81 -8.03 3.41
CA PRO A 81 0.33 -7.20 3.77
C PRO A 81 0.14 -6.69 5.20
N PHE A 82 1.21 -6.69 5.98
CA PHE A 82 1.19 -6.06 7.28
C PHE A 82 1.45 -4.57 7.13
N ILE A 83 0.72 -3.78 7.92
CA ILE A 83 0.75 -2.32 7.89
C ILE A 83 1.61 -1.83 9.06
N LEU A 84 2.58 -1.00 8.74
CA LEU A 84 3.38 -0.27 9.69
C LEU A 84 2.94 1.20 9.63
N PRO A 85 2.19 1.69 10.62
CA PRO A 85 1.79 3.08 10.65
C PRO A 85 3.02 3.93 10.94
N ILE A 86 3.36 4.83 10.02
CA ILE A 86 4.46 5.78 10.20
C ILE A 86 3.87 7.16 10.36
N SER A 87 4.00 7.71 11.57
CA SER A 87 3.60 9.08 11.87
C SER A 87 4.60 10.04 11.22
N LEU A 88 4.13 10.76 10.19
CA LEU A 88 4.86 11.85 9.56
C LEU A 88 4.71 13.16 10.35
N SER A 89 3.57 13.34 11.02
CA SER A 89 3.27 14.42 11.97
C SER A 89 2.22 13.95 12.97
N GLU A 90 1.85 14.78 13.96
CA GLU A 90 0.77 14.49 14.92
C GLU A 90 -0.57 14.18 14.22
N ASN A 91 -0.78 14.72 13.01
CA ASN A 91 -2.05 14.63 12.29
C ASN A 91 -1.97 13.80 10.99
N LEU A 92 -0.79 13.30 10.61
CA LEU A 92 -0.61 12.53 9.37
C LEU A 92 0.16 11.24 9.64
N THR A 93 -0.56 10.13 9.61
CA THR A 93 0.01 8.77 9.60
C THR A 93 -0.13 8.18 8.21
N LEU A 94 0.99 7.81 7.57
CA LEU A 94 0.95 7.04 6.33
C LEU A 94 1.01 5.55 6.65
N PRO A 95 0.04 4.75 6.18
CA PRO A 95 0.13 3.30 6.30
C PRO A 95 1.17 2.79 5.31
N PHE A 96 2.32 2.33 5.81
CA PHE A 96 3.26 1.58 4.97
C PHE A 96 2.84 0.12 4.96
N SER A 97 2.38 -0.34 3.79
CA SER A 97 1.98 -1.72 3.56
C SER A 97 3.14 -2.50 2.96
N THR A 98 3.51 -3.63 3.56
CA THR A 98 4.54 -4.51 3.01
C THR A 98 4.20 -5.98 3.31
N SER A 99 4.79 -6.89 2.55
CA SER A 99 4.67 -8.33 2.76
C SER A 99 6.03 -9.01 2.59
N LEU A 100 6.13 -10.27 3.00
CA LEU A 100 7.30 -11.10 2.73
C LEU A 100 7.36 -11.61 1.28
N SER A 101 6.48 -11.14 0.38
CA SER A 101 6.53 -11.52 -1.03
C SER A 101 7.79 -11.00 -1.73
N ASN A 102 8.36 -9.87 -1.27
CA ASN A 102 9.63 -9.34 -1.76
C ASN A 102 10.80 -10.31 -1.54
N LEU A 103 10.79 -11.05 -0.42
CA LEU A 103 11.77 -12.10 -0.15
C LEU A 103 11.68 -13.18 -1.22
N LEU A 104 10.49 -13.72 -1.47
CA LEU A 104 10.27 -14.76 -2.47
C LEU A 104 10.55 -14.28 -3.89
N SER A 105 10.24 -13.01 -4.18
CA SER A 105 10.49 -12.38 -5.48
C SER A 105 11.98 -12.26 -5.78
N MET A 106 12.77 -11.87 -4.76
CA MET A 106 14.23 -11.84 -4.88
C MET A 106 14.80 -13.25 -4.99
N THR A 107 14.28 -14.22 -4.23
CA THR A 107 14.67 -15.63 -4.35
C THR A 107 14.37 -16.20 -5.75
N LEU A 108 13.20 -15.89 -6.32
CA LEU A 108 12.85 -16.28 -7.69
C LEU A 108 13.86 -15.74 -8.70
N LEU A 109 14.21 -14.45 -8.58
CA LEU A 109 15.20 -13.81 -9.44
C LEU A 109 16.56 -14.51 -9.33
N LEU A 110 17.00 -14.83 -8.12
CA LEU A 110 18.31 -15.45 -7.88
C LEU A 110 18.39 -16.90 -8.36
N ILE A 111 17.28 -17.65 -8.33
CA ILE A 111 17.27 -19.04 -8.76
C ILE A 111 17.10 -19.14 -10.28
N PHE A 112 16.08 -18.47 -10.82
CA PHE A 112 15.61 -18.68 -12.20
C PHE A 112 15.91 -17.50 -13.14
N GLY A 113 16.56 -16.45 -12.62
CA GLY A 113 16.86 -15.25 -13.38
C GLY A 113 15.63 -14.39 -13.69
N PRO A 114 15.80 -13.42 -14.62
CA PRO A 114 14.75 -12.48 -14.99
C PRO A 114 13.47 -13.13 -15.53
N SER A 115 13.58 -14.30 -16.17
CA SER A 115 12.44 -15.03 -16.75
C SER A 115 11.35 -15.33 -15.73
N ALA A 116 11.72 -15.65 -14.48
CA ALA A 116 10.74 -15.95 -13.44
C ALA A 116 9.94 -14.73 -12.94
N LEU A 117 10.37 -13.50 -13.27
CA LEU A 117 9.63 -12.29 -12.89
C LEU A 117 8.26 -12.18 -13.58
N TRP A 118 8.01 -12.97 -14.65
CA TRP A 118 6.67 -13.15 -15.21
C TRP A 118 5.65 -13.59 -14.17
N ILE A 119 6.06 -14.37 -13.16
CA ILE A 119 5.19 -14.77 -12.05
C ILE A 119 4.67 -13.55 -11.29
N ILE A 120 5.56 -12.62 -10.98
CA ILE A 120 5.22 -11.39 -10.24
C ILE A 120 4.27 -10.54 -11.07
N TRP A 121 4.52 -10.45 -12.37
CA TRP A 121 3.63 -9.76 -13.30
C TRP A 121 2.23 -10.40 -13.36
N ILE A 122 2.13 -11.73 -13.40
CA ILE A 122 0.86 -12.46 -13.36
C ILE A 122 0.14 -12.27 -12.01
N VAL A 123 0.86 -12.32 -10.90
CA VAL A 123 0.28 -12.06 -9.56
C VAL A 123 -0.29 -10.64 -9.50
N ALA A 124 0.42 -9.65 -10.05
CA ALA A 124 -0.06 -8.27 -10.11
C ALA A 124 -1.34 -8.11 -10.96
N ILE A 125 -1.49 -8.87 -12.06
CA ILE A 125 -2.76 -8.91 -12.78
C ILE A 125 -3.86 -9.52 -11.92
N GLY A 126 -3.58 -10.67 -11.30
CA GLY A 126 -4.56 -11.38 -10.47
C GLY A 126 -5.05 -10.51 -9.31
N SER A 127 -4.14 -9.76 -8.68
CA SER A 127 -4.50 -8.82 -7.62
C SER A 127 -5.35 -7.67 -8.16
N ALA A 128 -4.98 -7.07 -9.28
CA ALA A 128 -5.74 -5.98 -9.90
C ALA A 128 -7.16 -6.39 -10.33
N ILE A 129 -7.32 -7.55 -10.97
CA ILE A 129 -8.64 -8.10 -11.35
C ILE A 129 -9.50 -8.28 -10.10
N ARG A 130 -8.92 -8.86 -9.04
CA ARG A 130 -9.63 -9.12 -7.80
C ARG A 130 -10.03 -7.82 -7.09
N THR A 131 -9.14 -6.84 -6.98
CA THR A 131 -9.46 -5.52 -6.43
C THR A 131 -10.59 -4.86 -7.21
N GLY A 132 -10.50 -4.88 -8.54
CA GLY A 132 -11.58 -4.37 -9.40
C GLY A 132 -12.89 -5.13 -9.28
N TRP A 133 -12.88 -6.38 -8.79
CA TRP A 133 -14.10 -7.15 -8.51
C TRP A 133 -14.68 -6.89 -7.12
N GLN A 134 -13.83 -6.84 -6.09
CA GLN A 134 -14.25 -6.59 -4.71
C GLN A 134 -14.81 -5.18 -4.54
N GLU A 135 -14.23 -4.20 -5.23
CA GLU A 135 -14.60 -2.79 -5.09
C GLU A 135 -15.65 -2.34 -6.10
N ARG A 136 -16.32 -3.22 -6.87
CA ARG A 136 -17.30 -2.81 -7.91
C ARG A 136 -18.40 -1.87 -7.43
N GLN A 137 -18.69 -1.85 -6.14
CA GLN A 137 -19.67 -0.94 -5.54
C GLN A 137 -19.14 0.48 -5.33
N GLN A 138 -17.83 0.69 -5.38
CA GLN A 138 -17.19 1.99 -5.28
C GLN A 138 -17.01 2.64 -6.66
N SER A 139 -17.26 3.95 -6.72
CA SER A 139 -17.19 4.77 -7.95
C SER A 139 -15.81 4.83 -8.61
N LEU A 140 -14.73 4.52 -7.86
CA LEU A 140 -13.34 4.64 -8.32
C LEU A 140 -12.61 3.29 -8.51
N SER A 141 -13.31 2.17 -8.35
CA SER A 141 -12.71 0.82 -8.29
C SER A 141 -11.84 0.45 -9.48
N PHE A 142 -12.23 0.82 -10.70
CA PHE A 142 -11.41 0.57 -11.90
C PHE A 142 -10.09 1.36 -11.87
N LEU A 143 -10.12 2.61 -11.40
CA LEU A 143 -8.94 3.47 -11.34
C LEU A 143 -7.98 3.02 -10.26
N VAL A 144 -8.52 2.60 -9.11
CA VAL A 144 -7.76 1.99 -8.02
C VAL A 144 -7.09 0.72 -8.53
N ALA A 145 -7.84 -0.18 -9.18
CA ALA A 145 -7.29 -1.42 -9.73
C ALA A 145 -6.18 -1.17 -10.77
N LEU A 146 -6.38 -0.23 -11.70
CA LEU A 146 -5.40 0.11 -12.73
C LEU A 146 -4.13 0.73 -12.13
N ASN A 147 -4.30 1.67 -11.19
CA ASN A 147 -3.17 2.30 -10.52
C ASN A 147 -2.39 1.27 -9.68
N ASN A 148 -3.08 0.42 -8.93
CA ASN A 148 -2.45 -0.66 -8.17
C ASN A 148 -1.73 -1.64 -9.10
N PHE A 149 -2.32 -1.98 -10.26
CA PHE A 149 -1.64 -2.79 -11.26
C PHE A 149 -0.33 -2.15 -11.72
N VAL A 150 -0.35 -0.88 -12.14
CA VAL A 150 0.86 -0.17 -12.61
C VAL A 150 1.91 -0.05 -11.51
N GLN A 151 1.48 0.26 -10.27
CA GLN A 151 2.37 0.34 -9.13
C GLN A 151 3.01 -1.01 -8.78
N SER A 152 2.21 -2.06 -8.64
CA SER A 152 2.67 -3.38 -8.23
C SER A 152 3.45 -4.11 -9.33
N SER A 153 3.00 -4.05 -10.59
CA SER A 153 3.70 -4.73 -11.70
C SER A 153 4.89 -3.91 -12.18
N GLY A 154 4.68 -2.62 -12.46
CA GLY A 154 5.68 -1.79 -13.12
C GLY A 154 6.87 -1.52 -12.24
N THR A 155 6.62 -1.18 -10.98
CA THR A 155 7.70 -0.83 -10.07
C THR A 155 8.41 -2.08 -9.58
N SER A 156 7.69 -3.12 -9.15
CA SER A 156 8.33 -4.33 -8.62
C SER A 156 9.11 -5.08 -9.70
N VAL A 157 8.56 -5.26 -10.90
CA VAL A 157 9.27 -5.96 -12.00
C VAL A 157 10.48 -5.14 -12.43
N LEU A 158 10.34 -3.82 -12.65
CA LEU A 158 11.48 -3.00 -13.07
C LEU A 158 12.58 -2.97 -12.00
N VAL A 159 12.23 -2.81 -10.72
CA VAL A 159 13.20 -2.80 -9.63
C VAL A 159 13.94 -4.13 -9.57
N LEU A 160 13.25 -5.26 -9.71
CA LEU A 160 13.88 -6.59 -9.72
C LEU A 160 14.74 -6.81 -10.98
N LEU A 161 14.33 -6.28 -12.14
CA LEU A 161 15.16 -6.30 -13.34
C LEU A 161 16.44 -5.50 -13.16
N VAL A 162 16.36 -4.30 -12.57
CA VAL A 162 17.55 -3.50 -12.25
C VAL A 162 18.43 -4.22 -11.23
N ALA A 163 17.85 -4.84 -10.20
CA ALA A 163 18.58 -5.65 -9.25
C ALA A 163 19.30 -6.82 -9.94
N GLY A 164 18.62 -7.58 -10.79
CA GLY A 164 19.19 -8.69 -11.56
C GLY A 164 20.25 -8.25 -12.57
N PHE A 165 20.08 -7.06 -13.17
CA PHE A 165 21.09 -6.45 -14.02
C PHE A 165 22.34 -6.11 -13.21
N VAL A 166 22.20 -5.48 -12.05
CA VAL A 166 23.34 -5.20 -11.15
C VAL A 166 24.01 -6.50 -10.70
N TYR A 167 23.23 -7.54 -10.35
CA TYR A 167 23.73 -8.86 -9.96
C TYR A 167 24.62 -9.47 -11.05
N THR A 168 24.11 -9.59 -12.27
CA THR A 168 24.87 -10.17 -13.40
C THR A 168 26.05 -9.30 -13.83
N HIS A 169 25.90 -7.98 -13.82
CA HIS A 169 26.96 -7.05 -14.20
C HIS A 169 28.13 -7.01 -13.20
N THR A 170 27.87 -7.33 -11.93
CA THR A 170 28.89 -7.44 -10.89
C THR A 170 29.54 -8.83 -10.82
N GLY A 171 29.19 -9.74 -11.74
CA GLY A 171 29.79 -11.07 -11.86
C GLY A 171 28.93 -12.20 -11.29
N GLY A 172 27.70 -11.93 -10.85
CA GLY A 172 26.75 -12.94 -10.41
C GLY A 172 26.26 -13.84 -11.55
N THR A 173 25.89 -15.08 -11.22
CA THR A 173 25.36 -16.06 -12.17
C THR A 173 24.09 -16.71 -11.63
N TYR A 174 23.21 -17.18 -12.52
CA TYR A 174 21.98 -17.87 -12.15
C TYR A 174 22.16 -19.39 -12.39
N PRO A 175 21.75 -20.27 -11.46
CA PRO A 175 21.26 -19.97 -10.11
C PRO A 175 22.36 -19.39 -9.21
N PHE A 176 21.94 -18.64 -8.18
CA PHE A 176 22.85 -18.08 -7.18
C PHE A 176 23.62 -19.19 -6.46
N GLN A 177 24.94 -19.17 -6.62
CA GLN A 177 25.88 -20.06 -5.96
C GLN A 177 26.86 -19.22 -5.14
N ALA A 178 27.20 -19.71 -3.95
CA ALA A 178 28.18 -19.05 -3.10
C ALA A 178 29.11 -20.07 -2.47
N ASN A 179 30.32 -20.18 -3.02
CA ASN A 179 31.38 -21.03 -2.50
C ASN A 179 32.33 -20.21 -1.61
N ASP A 180 32.61 -18.97 -2.00
CA ASP A 180 33.48 -18.03 -1.30
C ASP A 180 32.72 -16.78 -0.84
N LEU A 181 33.28 -16.05 0.13
CA LEU A 181 32.71 -14.76 0.57
C LEU A 181 32.64 -13.71 -0.56
N ALA A 182 33.50 -13.81 -1.57
CA ALA A 182 33.48 -12.92 -2.73
C ALA A 182 32.22 -13.11 -3.59
N ASP A 183 31.66 -14.32 -3.64
CA ASP A 183 30.46 -14.65 -4.43
C ASP A 183 29.20 -13.97 -3.88
N TRP A 184 29.25 -13.49 -2.63
CA TRP A 184 28.17 -12.74 -2.01
C TRP A 184 28.15 -11.27 -2.45
N LEU A 185 29.25 -10.70 -2.95
CA LEU A 185 29.34 -9.29 -3.33
C LEU A 185 28.31 -8.91 -4.41
N PRO A 186 28.15 -9.66 -5.52
CA PRO A 186 27.12 -9.38 -6.51
C PRO A 186 25.71 -9.37 -5.93
N ALA A 187 25.42 -10.32 -5.06
CA ALA A 187 24.14 -10.44 -4.36
C ALA A 187 23.87 -9.23 -3.44
N VAL A 188 24.89 -8.76 -2.71
CA VAL A 188 24.78 -7.56 -1.87
C VAL A 188 24.54 -6.31 -2.73
N TRP A 189 25.23 -6.15 -3.85
CA TRP A 189 24.99 -5.03 -4.77
C TRP A 189 23.58 -5.05 -5.36
N SER A 190 23.11 -6.23 -5.77
CA SER A 190 21.74 -6.44 -6.24
C SER A 190 20.72 -6.02 -5.19
N PHE A 191 20.97 -6.34 -3.92
CA PHE A 191 20.10 -5.99 -2.81
C PHE A 191 20.11 -4.48 -2.49
N LEU A 192 21.28 -3.83 -2.58
CA LEU A 192 21.37 -2.38 -2.45
C LEU A 192 20.60 -1.69 -3.58
N ALA A 193 20.68 -2.21 -4.81
CA ALA A 193 19.87 -1.73 -5.93
C ALA A 193 18.37 -1.91 -5.65
N LEU A 194 17.95 -3.10 -5.21
CA LEU A 194 16.57 -3.40 -4.82
C LEU A 194 16.03 -2.42 -3.76
N SER A 195 16.87 -1.97 -2.83
CA SER A 195 16.48 -1.05 -1.75
C SER A 195 16.50 0.43 -2.17
N THR A 196 17.36 0.81 -3.12
CA THR A 196 17.58 2.22 -3.50
C THR A 196 16.78 2.66 -4.73
N VAL A 197 16.57 1.78 -5.71
CA VAL A 197 15.84 2.10 -6.94
C VAL A 197 14.38 2.50 -6.67
N PRO A 198 13.63 1.86 -5.75
CA PRO A 198 12.28 2.32 -5.41
C PRO A 198 12.25 3.77 -4.93
N LEU A 199 13.28 4.22 -4.19
CA LEU A 199 13.36 5.61 -3.75
C LEU A 199 13.38 6.57 -4.95
N LEU A 200 14.18 6.25 -5.97
CA LEU A 200 14.28 7.08 -7.17
C LEU A 200 12.97 7.11 -7.95
N ILE A 201 12.30 5.96 -8.08
CA ILE A 201 11.05 5.83 -8.81
C ILE A 201 9.89 6.56 -8.09
N TYR A 202 9.77 6.35 -6.77
CA TYR A 202 8.66 6.91 -5.98
C TYR A 202 8.92 8.35 -5.49
N PHE A 203 10.14 8.88 -5.61
CA PHE A 203 10.46 10.23 -5.16
C PHE A 203 9.56 11.31 -5.79
N LEU A 204 9.54 11.36 -7.13
CA LEU A 204 8.76 12.37 -7.86
C LEU A 204 7.25 12.31 -7.58
N PRO A 205 6.57 11.14 -7.64
CA PRO A 205 5.13 11.10 -7.36
C PRO A 205 4.83 11.42 -5.89
N THR A 206 5.63 10.95 -4.94
CA THR A 206 5.42 11.25 -3.50
C THR A 206 5.61 12.74 -3.22
N TRP A 207 6.62 13.35 -3.82
CA TRP A 207 6.83 14.79 -3.69
C TRP A 207 5.71 15.60 -4.35
N SER A 208 5.24 15.19 -5.52
CA SER A 208 4.08 15.82 -6.18
C SER A 208 2.84 15.79 -5.29
N VAL A 209 2.55 14.65 -4.65
CA VAL A 209 1.38 14.48 -3.78
C VAL A 209 1.48 15.31 -2.50
N THR A 210 2.66 15.38 -1.88
CA THR A 210 2.87 16.20 -0.67
C THR A 210 2.70 17.70 -0.94
N ILE A 211 3.18 18.20 -2.09
CA ILE A 211 2.89 19.58 -2.51
C ILE A 211 1.38 19.79 -2.71
N GLN A 212 0.69 18.83 -3.31
CA GLN A 212 -0.76 18.91 -3.56
C GLN A 212 -1.60 18.88 -2.27
N SER A 213 -1.13 18.18 -1.24
CA SER A 213 -1.78 18.14 0.08
C SER A 213 -1.45 19.36 0.95
N GLY A 214 -0.64 20.30 0.46
CA GLY A 214 -0.27 21.51 1.19
C GLY A 214 0.67 21.25 2.37
N GLN A 215 1.25 20.05 2.48
CA GLN A 215 2.20 19.70 3.53
C GLN A 215 3.62 19.71 2.98
N PRO A 216 4.47 20.69 3.36
CA PRO A 216 5.86 20.69 2.92
C PRO A 216 6.58 19.45 3.49
N LEU A 217 7.31 18.74 2.64
CA LEU A 217 8.22 17.68 3.07
C LEU A 217 9.34 18.29 3.91
N ASN A 218 9.25 18.19 5.23
CA ASN A 218 10.37 18.46 6.12
C ASN A 218 11.44 17.38 5.93
N GLN A 219 12.72 17.73 6.13
CA GLN A 219 13.85 16.80 6.05
C GLN A 219 13.65 15.57 6.94
N GLN A 220 13.08 15.75 8.13
CA GLN A 220 12.77 14.65 9.04
C GLN A 220 11.71 13.71 8.46
N THR A 221 10.62 14.24 7.93
CA THR A 221 9.54 13.47 7.29
C THR A 221 10.06 12.71 6.07
N PHE A 222 10.92 13.34 5.28
CA PHE A 222 11.60 12.71 4.16
C PHE A 222 12.51 11.57 4.60
N LEU A 223 13.34 11.78 5.63
CA LEU A 223 14.22 10.74 6.18
C LEU A 223 13.43 9.58 6.79
N GLN A 224 12.29 9.85 7.43
CA GLN A 224 11.40 8.80 7.94
C GLN A 224 10.78 7.97 6.81
N LEU A 225 10.32 8.63 5.74
CA LEU A 225 9.75 7.99 4.56
C LEU A 225 10.78 7.14 3.81
N VAL A 226 11.99 7.69 3.59
CA VAL A 226 13.10 6.97 2.95
C VAL A 226 13.59 5.85 3.84
N GLY A 227 13.81 6.16 5.12
CA GLY A 227 14.31 5.22 6.12
C GLY A 227 13.38 4.04 6.29
N SER A 228 12.06 4.23 6.28
CA SER A 228 11.11 3.13 6.41
C SER A 228 11.11 2.19 5.20
N GLY A 229 11.06 2.73 3.98
CA GLY A 229 11.07 1.92 2.76
C GLY A 229 12.36 1.11 2.61
N VAL A 230 13.50 1.76 2.90
CA VAL A 230 14.81 1.09 2.88
C VAL A 230 14.90 0.06 4.00
N LEU A 231 14.58 0.42 5.24
CA LEU A 231 14.71 -0.48 6.38
C LEU A 231 13.88 -1.76 6.19
N LEU A 232 12.67 -1.65 5.65
CA LEU A 232 11.82 -2.82 5.40
C LEU A 232 12.40 -3.74 4.32
N SER A 233 12.93 -3.16 3.25
CA SER A 233 13.63 -3.92 2.21
C SER A 233 14.88 -4.58 2.79
N LEU A 234 15.63 -3.84 3.63
CA LEU A 234 16.84 -4.33 4.28
C LEU A 234 16.58 -5.44 5.29
N LEU A 235 15.41 -5.44 5.95
CA LEU A 235 15.04 -6.47 6.92
C LEU A 235 14.67 -7.79 6.25
N THR A 236 14.09 -7.76 5.05
CA THR A 236 13.49 -8.95 4.43
C THR A 236 14.38 -9.57 3.38
N ALA A 237 15.03 -8.76 2.54
CA ALA A 237 15.76 -9.30 1.40
C ALA A 237 17.10 -10.01 1.69
N PRO A 238 17.81 -9.84 2.83
CA PRO A 238 18.96 -10.70 3.14
C PRO A 238 18.58 -12.18 3.28
N PHE A 239 17.34 -12.47 3.72
CA PHE A 239 16.83 -13.83 3.86
C PHE A 239 16.51 -14.50 2.52
N ALA A 240 16.45 -13.73 1.42
CA ALA A 240 16.28 -14.30 0.09
C ALA A 240 17.52 -15.09 -0.37
N LEU A 241 18.72 -14.71 0.09
CA LEU A 241 19.99 -15.34 -0.30
C LEU A 241 20.13 -16.76 0.26
N PRO A 242 19.98 -17.01 1.57
CA PRO A 242 19.96 -18.38 2.09
C PRO A 242 18.86 -19.24 1.46
N LEU A 243 17.68 -18.65 1.19
CA LEU A 243 16.57 -19.38 0.58
C LEU A 243 16.92 -19.82 -0.86
N ALA A 244 17.61 -18.99 -1.63
CA ALA A 244 18.11 -19.35 -2.96
C ALA A 244 19.17 -20.47 -2.89
N LEU A 245 20.12 -20.40 -1.94
CA LEU A 245 21.13 -21.44 -1.75
C LEU A 245 20.54 -22.79 -1.36
N VAL A 246 19.48 -22.81 -0.53
CA VAL A 246 18.81 -24.05 -0.15
C VAL A 246 18.18 -24.74 -1.37
N TYR A 247 17.66 -23.97 -2.32
CA TYR A 247 17.14 -24.51 -3.57
C TYR A 247 18.25 -25.10 -4.45
N ASP A 248 19.35 -24.35 -4.63
CA ASP A 248 20.50 -24.79 -5.43
C ASP A 248 21.17 -26.06 -4.87
N ALA A 249 21.20 -26.21 -3.53
CA ALA A 249 21.62 -27.44 -2.84
C ALA A 249 20.70 -28.66 -3.08
N GLN A 250 19.72 -28.55 -4.00
CA GLN A 250 18.76 -29.58 -4.39
C GLN A 250 17.89 -30.10 -3.24
N ASN A 251 17.78 -29.35 -2.14
CA ASN A 251 16.94 -29.71 -0.99
C ASN A 251 15.55 -29.06 -1.11
N LEU A 252 14.78 -29.56 -2.08
CA LEU A 252 13.45 -29.02 -2.41
C LEU A 252 12.47 -29.10 -1.22
N ALA A 253 12.57 -30.14 -0.38
CA ALA A 253 11.73 -30.26 0.81
C ALA A 253 12.01 -29.15 1.83
N LEU A 254 13.28 -28.88 2.12
CA LEU A 254 13.67 -27.79 3.02
C LEU A 254 13.29 -26.41 2.43
N PHE A 255 13.47 -26.23 1.11
CA PHE A 255 13.06 -25.02 0.41
C PHE A 255 11.55 -24.74 0.58
N ILE A 256 10.70 -25.74 0.30
CA ILE A 256 9.25 -25.61 0.46
C ILE A 256 8.89 -25.34 1.92
N TRP A 257 9.51 -26.04 2.86
CA TRP A 257 9.28 -25.83 4.28
C TRP A 257 9.61 -24.39 4.72
N LEU A 258 10.75 -23.84 4.28
CA LEU A 258 11.13 -22.45 4.55
C LEU A 258 10.18 -21.44 3.90
N CYS A 259 9.73 -21.70 2.67
CA CYS A 259 8.73 -20.88 2.00
C CYS A 259 7.41 -20.83 2.77
N LEU A 260 6.94 -21.98 3.26
CA LEU A 260 5.75 -22.06 4.12
C LEU A 260 5.97 -21.37 5.46
N ALA A 261 7.15 -21.51 6.07
CA ALA A 261 7.50 -20.80 7.29
C ALA A 261 7.43 -19.28 7.08
N ALA A 262 8.00 -18.75 5.98
CA ALA A 262 7.89 -17.35 5.62
C ALA A 262 6.42 -16.91 5.44
N MET A 263 5.57 -17.77 4.86
CA MET A 263 4.14 -17.49 4.76
C MET A 263 3.45 -17.38 6.13
N PHE A 264 3.72 -18.31 7.04
CA PHE A 264 3.17 -18.25 8.40
C PHE A 264 3.68 -17.02 9.16
N THR A 265 4.96 -16.65 9.01
CA THR A 265 5.52 -15.43 9.60
C THR A 265 4.82 -14.18 9.06
N ASN A 266 4.59 -14.09 7.75
CA ASN A 266 3.85 -12.98 7.16
C ASN A 266 2.41 -12.92 7.69
N MET A 267 1.75 -14.07 7.81
CA MET A 267 0.39 -14.14 8.34
C MET A 267 0.31 -13.70 9.81
N LEU A 268 1.29 -14.08 10.63
CA LEU A 268 1.39 -13.62 12.02
C LEU A 268 1.61 -12.10 12.09
N ALA A 269 2.54 -11.57 11.26
CA ALA A 269 2.79 -10.14 11.18
C ALA A 269 1.54 -9.37 10.74
N TYR A 270 0.78 -9.91 9.78
CA TYR A 270 -0.50 -9.37 9.35
C TYR A 270 -1.51 -9.29 10.51
N PHE A 271 -1.73 -10.40 11.22
CA PHE A 271 -2.69 -10.42 12.32
C PHE A 271 -2.27 -9.49 13.46
N LEU A 272 -0.98 -9.44 13.79
CA LEU A 272 -0.47 -8.54 14.83
C LEU A 272 -0.64 -7.07 14.43
N SER A 273 -0.36 -6.74 13.18
CA SER A 273 -0.57 -5.39 12.62
C SER A 273 -2.05 -4.99 12.69
N GLN A 274 -2.96 -5.85 12.24
CA GLN A 274 -4.41 -5.60 12.31
C GLN A 274 -4.90 -5.45 13.74
N PHE A 275 -4.41 -6.28 14.66
CA PHE A 275 -4.74 -6.18 16.07
C PHE A 275 -4.30 -4.83 16.66
N ILE A 276 -3.06 -4.39 16.38
CA ILE A 276 -2.55 -3.10 16.83
C ILE A 276 -3.41 -1.95 16.31
N ILE A 277 -3.75 -1.97 15.01
CA ILE A 277 -4.61 -0.94 14.39
C ILE A 277 -5.98 -0.91 15.09
N LEU A 278 -6.63 -2.07 15.26
CA LEU A 278 -7.93 -2.15 15.93
C LEU A 278 -7.87 -1.63 17.38
N THR A 279 -6.81 -1.99 18.12
CA THR A 279 -6.63 -1.49 19.49
C THR A 279 -6.41 0.02 19.52
N GLN A 280 -5.62 0.57 18.59
CA GLN A 280 -5.39 2.02 18.49
C GLN A 280 -6.67 2.76 18.14
N THR A 281 -7.43 2.28 17.15
CA THR A 281 -8.72 2.86 16.76
C THR A 281 -9.70 2.87 17.92
N ARG A 282 -9.90 1.72 18.59
CA ARG A 282 -10.78 1.63 19.77
C ARG A 282 -10.32 2.54 20.91
N SER A 283 -9.01 2.67 21.13
CA SER A 283 -8.48 3.58 22.15
C SER A 283 -8.75 5.04 21.81
N LYS A 284 -8.68 5.41 20.53
CA LYS A 284 -9.04 6.75 20.05
C LYS A 284 -10.53 7.01 20.22
N GLU A 285 -11.38 6.07 19.81
CA GLU A 285 -12.83 6.14 19.99
C GLU A 285 -13.22 6.32 21.46
N LEU A 286 -12.64 5.52 22.37
CA LEU A 286 -12.90 5.63 23.80
C LEU A 286 -12.50 7.00 24.37
N ARG A 287 -11.36 7.56 23.95
CA ARG A 287 -10.96 8.92 24.37
C ARG A 287 -11.90 9.98 23.84
N THR A 288 -12.35 9.86 22.59
CA THR A 288 -13.32 10.81 22.02
C THR A 288 -14.67 10.70 22.72
N LEU A 289 -15.11 9.49 23.08
CA LEU A 289 -16.31 9.27 23.88
C LEU A 289 -16.18 9.82 25.30
N GLU A 290 -15.03 9.67 25.94
CA GLU A 290 -14.75 10.25 27.26
C GLU A 290 -14.81 11.78 27.21
N ASN A 291 -14.17 12.40 26.22
CA ASN A 291 -14.19 13.85 26.02
C ASN A 291 -15.61 14.37 25.73
N LEU A 292 -16.38 13.66 24.90
CA LEU A 292 -17.81 13.94 24.68
C LEU A 292 -18.58 13.87 26.00
N GLY A 293 -18.39 12.80 26.77
CA GLY A 293 -19.04 12.62 28.07
C GLY A 293 -18.72 13.73 29.07
N GLN A 294 -17.44 14.11 29.20
CA GLN A 294 -17.03 15.22 30.05
C GLN A 294 -17.64 16.55 29.59
N THR A 295 -17.65 16.81 28.28
CA THR A 295 -18.23 18.04 27.72
C THR A 295 -19.74 18.12 27.95
N LEU A 296 -20.45 16.98 27.85
CA LEU A 296 -21.88 16.89 28.14
C LEU A 296 -22.21 17.08 29.63
N ILE A 297 -21.36 16.57 30.54
CA ILE A 297 -21.57 16.75 31.99
C ILE A 297 -21.41 18.22 32.42
N ILE A 298 -20.49 18.95 31.78
CA ILE A 298 -20.22 20.37 32.08
C ILE A 298 -21.21 21.30 31.37
N ALA A 299 -21.92 20.80 30.34
CA ALA A 299 -22.88 21.59 29.59
C ALA A 299 -24.08 22.04 30.44
N PRO A 300 -24.65 23.23 30.17
CA PRO A 300 -25.90 23.67 30.81
C PRO A 300 -27.04 22.67 30.57
N ALA A 301 -27.82 22.38 31.62
CA ALA A 301 -28.92 21.40 31.59
C ALA A 301 -30.12 21.83 30.72
N ASP A 302 -30.10 23.05 30.17
CA ASP A 302 -31.13 23.58 29.29
C ASP A 302 -31.02 23.05 27.84
N GLY A 303 -29.95 22.33 27.50
CA GLY A 303 -29.73 21.75 26.18
C GLY A 303 -29.32 22.77 25.10
N SER A 304 -29.13 24.04 25.46
CA SER A 304 -28.82 25.12 24.51
C SER A 304 -27.49 24.94 23.76
N THR A 305 -26.53 24.23 24.36
CA THR A 305 -25.21 23.96 23.78
C THR A 305 -25.08 22.55 23.19
N LEU A 306 -26.12 21.72 23.28
CA LEU A 306 -26.05 20.30 22.92
C LEU A 306 -25.75 20.11 21.42
N GLU A 307 -26.37 20.91 20.55
CA GLU A 307 -26.15 20.86 19.10
C GLU A 307 -24.68 21.15 18.75
N ALA A 308 -24.09 22.18 19.34
CA ALA A 308 -22.70 22.56 19.10
C ALA A 308 -21.71 21.48 19.60
N ILE A 309 -21.98 20.88 20.77
CA ILE A 309 -21.15 19.82 21.34
C ILE A 309 -21.19 18.57 20.47
N LEU A 310 -22.38 18.18 20.00
CA LEU A 310 -22.56 17.03 19.10
C LEU A 310 -21.91 17.28 17.74
N ALA A 311 -22.04 18.49 17.19
CA ALA A 311 -21.39 18.88 15.94
C ALA A 311 -19.87 18.85 16.01
N GLN A 312 -19.30 19.13 17.17
CA GLN A 312 -17.86 19.09 17.38
C GLN A 312 -17.29 17.67 17.47
N HIS A 313 -18.00 16.73 18.12
CA HIS A 313 -17.44 15.42 18.49
C HIS A 313 -17.93 14.24 17.64
N LEU A 314 -19.15 14.31 17.09
CA LEU A 314 -19.71 13.23 16.26
C LEU A 314 -18.95 12.97 14.94
N PRO A 315 -18.43 13.98 14.21
CA PRO A 315 -17.68 13.72 12.98
C PRO A 315 -16.44 12.84 13.20
N ASP A 316 -15.78 13.00 14.36
CA ASP A 316 -14.57 12.22 14.71
C ASP A 316 -14.88 10.78 15.16
N LEU A 317 -16.07 10.56 15.75
CA LEU A 317 -16.53 9.22 16.15
C LEU A 317 -17.10 8.41 14.99
N PHE A 318 -17.71 9.10 14.02
CA PHE A 318 -18.42 8.48 12.90
C PHE A 318 -18.02 9.13 11.57
N PRO A 319 -16.75 9.02 11.15
CA PRO A 319 -16.25 9.70 9.96
C PRO A 319 -16.91 9.19 8.66
N THR A 320 -17.31 7.92 8.65
CA THR A 320 -17.86 7.24 7.47
C THR A 320 -19.37 7.06 7.48
N ASP A 321 -20.04 7.32 8.60
CA ASP A 321 -21.46 7.03 8.77
C ASP A 321 -22.31 8.30 8.70
N HIS A 322 -23.56 8.14 8.26
CA HIS A 322 -24.55 9.22 8.31
C HIS A 322 -25.27 9.18 9.64
N LEU A 323 -25.08 10.21 10.45
CA LEU A 323 -25.71 10.32 11.76
C LEU A 323 -26.84 11.35 11.74
N ALA A 324 -28.06 10.87 11.96
CA ALA A 324 -29.22 11.70 12.22
C ALA A 324 -29.53 11.64 13.71
N VAL A 325 -29.41 12.78 14.39
CA VAL A 325 -29.79 12.91 15.80
C VAL A 325 -31.13 13.62 15.87
N HIS A 326 -32.13 12.96 16.45
CA HIS A 326 -33.47 13.53 16.65
C HIS A 326 -33.66 13.84 18.13
N LEU A 327 -33.96 15.11 18.45
CA LEU A 327 -34.31 15.53 19.80
C LEU A 327 -35.83 15.41 19.97
N PHE A 328 -36.28 14.60 20.93
CA PHE A 328 -37.70 14.42 21.23
C PHE A 328 -38.08 15.24 22.46
N THR A 329 -38.84 16.31 22.27
CA THR A 329 -39.54 16.99 23.36
C THR A 329 -41.01 16.58 23.31
N GLN A 330 -41.40 15.51 24.01
CA GLN A 330 -42.83 15.36 24.29
C GLN A 330 -43.23 16.42 25.32
N LEU A 331 -43.96 17.45 24.87
CA LEU A 331 -44.83 18.19 25.78
C LEU A 331 -46.02 17.28 26.17
N PRO A 332 -46.58 17.39 27.38
CA PRO A 332 -47.65 16.51 27.89
C PRO A 332 -48.94 16.42 27.04
N ASN A 333 -49.07 17.19 25.95
CA ASN A 333 -50.33 17.45 25.25
C ASN A 333 -50.38 16.94 23.79
N GLY A 334 -49.40 16.18 23.30
CA GLY A 334 -49.55 15.40 22.06
C GLY A 334 -49.57 16.18 20.73
N GLU A 335 -49.09 17.42 20.67
CA GLU A 335 -48.85 18.12 19.40
C GLU A 335 -47.39 17.94 18.92
N GLU A 336 -47.19 17.74 17.61
CA GLU A 336 -45.88 17.62 16.98
C GLU A 336 -45.14 18.98 16.99
N PRO A 337 -43.90 19.04 17.50
CA PRO A 337 -43.18 20.31 17.61
C PRO A 337 -42.46 20.69 16.31
N ALA A 338 -42.55 21.97 15.96
CA ALA A 338 -41.78 22.58 14.87
C ALA A 338 -40.39 23.02 15.36
N TRP A 339 -39.42 22.10 15.36
CA TRP A 339 -38.01 22.45 15.45
C TRP A 339 -37.34 22.23 14.09
N PRO A 340 -36.32 23.04 13.73
CA PRO A 340 -35.56 22.80 12.50
C PRO A 340 -34.85 21.45 12.60
N THR A 341 -35.05 20.61 11.59
CA THR A 341 -34.33 19.35 11.45
C THR A 341 -32.85 19.67 11.24
N PHE A 342 -32.01 19.43 12.24
CA PHE A 342 -30.57 19.54 12.04
C PHE A 342 -30.04 18.20 11.51
N THR A 343 -29.57 18.22 10.26
CA THR A 343 -28.99 17.03 9.62
C THR A 343 -27.48 17.24 9.58
N LEU A 344 -26.75 16.51 10.43
CA LEU A 344 -25.29 16.53 10.43
C LEU A 344 -24.79 15.57 9.36
N GLN A 345 -24.45 16.08 8.18
CA GLN A 345 -23.79 15.27 7.16
C GLN A 345 -22.28 15.22 7.47
N THR A 346 -21.85 14.17 8.16
CA THR A 346 -20.46 13.96 8.60
C THR A 346 -19.53 13.36 7.53
N ALA A 347 -19.98 13.19 6.28
CA ALA A 347 -19.28 12.36 5.31
C ALA A 347 -17.84 12.83 5.00
N VAL A 348 -16.86 12.22 5.67
CA VAL A 348 -15.44 12.21 5.31
C VAL A 348 -15.02 10.75 5.24
N HIS A 349 -15.19 10.14 4.05
CA HIS A 349 -14.67 8.81 3.78
C HIS A 349 -13.13 8.82 3.80
N TRP A 350 -12.53 8.07 4.72
CA TRP A 350 -11.14 7.62 4.64
C TRP A 350 -11.08 6.25 3.92
N PRO A 351 -10.06 6.00 3.07
CA PRO A 351 -9.85 4.74 2.35
C PRO A 351 -9.59 3.53 3.24
#